data_AF-A0A834ZIJ0-F1
#
_entry.id   AF-A0A834ZIJ0-F1
#
_cell.length_a   1.000
_cell.length_b   1.000
_cell.length_c   1.000
_cell.angle_alpha   90.00
_cell.angle_beta   90.00
_cell.angle_gamma   90.00
#
_symmetry.space_group_name_H-M   'P 1'
#
loop_
_entity.id
_entity.type
_entity.pdbx_description
1 polymer ?
#
loop_
_entity_poly.entity_id
_entity_poly.type
_entity_poly.pdbx_seq_one_letter_code
_entity_poly.pdbx_strand_id
1 'polypeptide(L)'
;MSTSVEFGKYRLNEDIAGTLATGEAEDSAQVAKLRSALESVDHKRRKILQQMRSDAALLALEDGGSPIQNPSTAVEDARLASLISLDGILKQVKDIMRQASVNSLSRSKKKVMLASLDELAERMPSLLDIDHPCAQRQIADARSVVESIPEQDEHLQEERTLQPSADLGSGAETDVTQWNILQFNTGSTMPFIIKCGANSNSELVIKADARVQDPKGGEIVRVVPRPTILANMSLEEMKQMFSQLPEALSLLALARTTDGTRARYSRLYRTLAMKVPSLRGLVAELEKGGVLKDGRS
;
A
#
# COMPACT_ATOMS: atom_id res chain seq x y z
N MET A 1 52.13 10.43 14.50
CA MET A 1 51.11 11.48 14.81
C MET A 1 49.73 11.16 14.23
N SER A 2 49.59 10.59 13.01
CA SER A 2 48.26 10.27 12.44
C SER A 2 47.44 9.24 13.24
N THR A 3 48.05 8.15 13.72
CA THR A 3 47.36 7.06 14.41
C THR A 3 46.73 7.48 15.74
N SER A 4 47.38 8.35 16.52
CA SER A 4 46.80 8.88 17.77
C SER A 4 45.59 9.79 17.54
N VAL A 5 45.59 10.54 16.44
CA VAL A 5 44.45 11.41 16.05
C VAL A 5 43.27 10.56 15.58
N GLU A 6 43.50 9.52 14.77
CA GLU A 6 42.44 8.61 14.33
C GLU A 6 41.85 7.80 15.48
N PHE A 7 42.67 7.38 16.46
CA PHE A 7 42.18 6.71 17.67
C PHE A 7 41.28 7.63 18.52
N GLY A 8 41.64 8.92 18.65
CA GLY A 8 40.81 9.92 19.31
C GLY A 8 39.47 10.14 18.61
N LYS A 9 39.47 10.22 17.27
CA LYS A 9 38.23 10.29 16.47
C LYS A 9 37.38 9.03 16.60
N TYR A 10 38.01 7.86 16.65
CA TYR A 10 37.32 6.60 16.82
C TYR A 10 36.54 6.57 18.15
N ARG A 11 37.23 6.84 19.26
CA ARG A 11 36.63 6.88 20.60
C ARG A 11 35.49 7.91 20.69
N LEU A 12 35.68 9.09 20.10
CA LEU A 12 34.62 10.10 20.05
C LEU A 12 33.36 9.58 19.34
N ASN A 13 33.51 8.81 18.25
CA ASN A 13 32.36 8.23 17.57
C ASN A 13 31.70 7.10 18.39
N GLU A 14 32.45 6.36 19.21
CA GLU A 14 31.85 5.41 20.16
C GLU A 14 31.00 6.14 21.20
N ASP A 15 31.52 7.22 21.79
CA ASP A 15 30.79 8.01 22.80
C ASP A 15 29.51 8.62 22.22
N ILE A 16 29.58 9.14 20.99
CA ILE A 16 28.41 9.67 20.26
C ILE A 16 27.41 8.55 19.98
N ALA A 17 27.87 7.38 19.51
CA ALA A 17 26.99 6.26 19.21
C ALA A 17 26.28 5.76 20.47
N GLY A 18 26.99 5.65 21.60
CA GLY A 18 26.41 5.28 22.90
C GLY A 18 25.35 6.28 23.36
N THR A 19 25.62 7.57 23.22
CA THR A 19 24.66 8.63 23.57
C THR A 19 23.40 8.57 22.69
N LEU A 20 23.58 8.38 21.38
CA LEU A 20 22.46 8.22 20.45
C LEU A 20 21.68 6.93 20.71
N ALA A 21 22.35 5.87 21.15
CA ALA A 21 21.72 4.59 21.45
C ALA A 21 20.78 4.67 22.65
N THR A 22 21.04 5.56 23.61
CA THR A 22 20.15 5.81 24.75
C THR A 22 19.14 6.94 24.50
N GLY A 23 19.10 7.52 23.29
CA GLY A 23 18.18 8.60 22.97
C GLY A 23 16.74 8.10 22.81
N GLU A 24 15.81 8.72 23.53
CA GLU A 24 14.36 8.50 23.35
C GLU A 24 13.83 9.26 22.13
N ALA A 25 12.79 8.71 21.49
CA ALA A 25 12.06 9.38 20.43
C ALA A 25 10.57 9.41 20.76
N GLU A 26 9.95 10.56 20.57
CA GLU A 26 8.52 10.75 20.84
C GLU A 26 7.65 10.66 19.59
N ASP A 27 8.26 10.90 18.42
CA ASP A 27 7.58 10.99 17.14
C ASP A 27 8.39 10.39 15.98
N SER A 28 7.72 10.19 14.84
CA SER A 28 8.33 9.59 13.63
C SER A 28 9.52 10.39 13.08
N ALA A 29 9.54 11.72 13.20
CA ALA A 29 10.64 12.54 12.71
C ALA A 29 11.89 12.36 13.60
N GLN A 30 11.70 12.24 14.92
CA GLN A 30 12.76 11.95 15.87
C GLN A 30 13.34 10.54 15.65
N VAL A 31 12.50 9.53 15.42
CA VAL A 31 12.95 8.16 15.08
C VAL A 31 13.82 8.16 13.82
N ALA A 32 13.36 8.84 12.76
CA ALA A 32 14.12 8.93 11.50
C ALA A 32 15.46 9.65 11.70
N LYS A 33 15.48 10.71 12.52
CA LYS A 33 16.70 11.46 12.85
C LYS A 33 17.70 10.63 13.65
N LEU A 34 17.26 9.92 14.70
CA LEU A 34 18.10 9.04 15.50
C LEU A 34 18.70 7.91 14.66
N ARG A 35 17.87 7.28 13.83
CA ARG A 35 18.32 6.23 12.90
C ARG A 35 19.41 6.75 11.96
N SER A 36 19.16 7.86 11.28
CA SER A 36 20.12 8.44 10.32
C SER A 36 21.42 8.86 11.02
N ALA A 37 21.34 9.40 12.23
CA ALA A 37 22.50 9.78 13.03
C ALA A 37 23.35 8.55 13.41
N LEU A 38 22.71 7.48 13.90
CA LEU A 38 23.41 6.22 14.25
C LEU A 38 24.06 5.57 13.02
N GLU A 39 23.34 5.49 11.88
CA GLU A 39 23.90 4.97 10.62
C GLU A 39 25.12 5.78 10.16
N SER A 40 25.07 7.11 10.31
CA SER A 40 26.18 8.00 9.93
C SER A 40 27.40 7.82 10.82
N VAL A 41 27.21 7.73 12.14
CA VAL A 41 28.29 7.53 13.11
C VAL A 41 28.94 6.17 12.93
N ASP A 42 28.13 5.13 12.74
CA ASP A 42 28.63 3.77 12.48
C ASP A 42 29.41 3.69 11.16
N HIS A 43 28.95 4.37 10.10
CA HIS A 43 29.71 4.50 8.86
C HIS A 43 31.06 5.21 9.06
N LYS A 44 31.09 6.33 9.79
CA LYS A 44 32.32 7.06 10.10
C LYS A 44 33.29 6.20 10.91
N ARG A 45 32.78 5.48 11.92
CA ARG A 45 33.55 4.57 12.77
C ARG A 45 34.21 3.47 11.94
N ARG A 46 33.46 2.81 11.04
CA ARG A 46 34.00 1.81 10.11
C ARG A 46 35.10 2.37 9.21
N LYS A 47 34.90 3.58 8.69
CA LYS A 47 35.89 4.26 7.84
C LYS A 47 37.19 4.56 8.59
N ILE A 48 37.10 5.04 9.83
CA ILE A 48 38.27 5.30 10.69
C ILE A 48 39.01 4.00 11.01
N LEU A 49 38.29 2.93 11.37
CA LEU A 49 38.91 1.60 11.59
C LEU A 49 39.62 1.09 10.34
N GLN A 50 39.01 1.25 9.17
CA GLN A 50 39.63 0.85 7.91
C GLN A 50 40.89 1.67 7.64
N GLN A 51 40.87 2.99 7.89
CA GLN A 51 42.04 3.85 7.77
C GLN A 51 43.15 3.42 8.72
N MET A 52 42.82 3.19 10.00
CA MET A 52 43.79 2.71 11.01
C MET A 52 44.39 1.36 10.64
N ARG A 53 43.62 0.44 10.05
CA ARG A 53 44.13 -0.86 9.55
C ARG A 53 45.04 -0.69 8.34
N SER A 54 44.70 0.22 7.42
CA SER A 54 45.55 0.55 6.27
C SER A 54 46.87 1.19 6.70
N ASP A 55 46.82 2.09 7.68
CA ASP A 55 48.00 2.74 8.26
C ASP A 55 48.85 1.74 9.07
N ALA A 56 48.21 0.81 9.80
CA ALA A 56 48.90 -0.27 10.51
C ALA A 56 49.53 -1.31 9.56
N ALA A 57 48.92 -1.57 8.39
CA ALA A 57 49.52 -2.41 7.35
C ALA A 57 50.74 -1.74 6.69
N LEU A 58 50.81 -0.41 6.65
CA LEU A 58 52.02 0.34 6.31
C LEU A 58 53.10 0.27 7.42
N LEU A 59 52.70 0.10 8.68
CA LEU A 59 53.59 -0.06 9.83
C LEU A 59 54.00 -1.52 10.09
N ALA A 60 53.31 -2.51 9.54
CA ALA A 60 53.61 -3.94 9.73
C ALA A 60 54.89 -4.44 9.02
N LEU A 61 55.62 -3.55 8.33
CA LEU A 61 57.03 -3.78 7.98
C LEU A 61 57.97 -3.62 9.18
N GLU A 62 57.49 -3.10 10.31
CA GLU A 62 58.27 -2.91 11.54
C GLU A 62 57.44 -3.31 12.78
N ASP A 63 57.60 -4.57 13.16
CA ASP A 63 57.48 -5.14 14.52
C ASP A 63 56.10 -5.23 15.22
N GLY A 64 55.60 -6.46 15.33
CA GLY A 64 55.07 -7.03 16.59
C GLY A 64 53.74 -6.58 17.21
N GLY A 65 52.96 -5.66 16.63
CA GLY A 65 51.72 -5.16 17.25
C GLY A 65 50.51 -6.11 17.20
N SER A 66 49.86 -6.38 18.35
CA SER A 66 48.65 -7.21 18.45
C SER A 66 47.48 -6.66 17.60
N PRO A 67 46.60 -7.52 17.02
CA PRO A 67 45.50 -7.07 16.18
C PRO A 67 44.53 -6.19 16.96
N ILE A 68 44.15 -5.05 16.38
CA ILE A 68 43.08 -4.18 16.89
C ILE A 68 41.80 -5.01 17.00
N GLN A 69 41.42 -5.39 18.23
CA GLN A 69 40.15 -6.06 18.50
C GLN A 69 39.00 -5.09 18.19
N ASN A 70 38.00 -5.58 17.45
CA ASN A 70 36.74 -4.86 17.28
C ASN A 70 36.01 -4.82 18.63
N PRO A 71 35.71 -3.64 19.20
CA PRO A 71 34.81 -3.55 20.35
C PRO A 71 33.40 -3.98 19.94
N SER A 72 32.62 -4.42 20.92
CA SER A 72 31.26 -4.93 20.70
C SER A 72 30.33 -3.81 20.24
N THR A 73 29.77 -3.94 19.05
CA THR A 73 28.76 -3.02 18.47
C THR A 73 27.33 -3.49 18.72
N ALA A 74 27.16 -4.52 19.55
CA ALA A 74 25.90 -5.25 19.68
C ALA A 74 24.76 -4.37 20.22
N VAL A 75 25.06 -3.40 21.07
CA VAL A 75 24.06 -2.49 21.65
C VAL A 75 23.56 -1.51 20.59
N GLU A 76 24.48 -0.93 19.81
CA GLU A 76 24.14 0.00 18.72
C GLU A 76 23.44 -0.70 17.57
N ASP A 77 23.85 -1.93 17.24
CA ASP A 77 23.20 -2.76 16.23
C ASP A 77 21.78 -3.15 16.66
N ALA A 78 21.59 -3.54 17.93
CA ALA A 78 20.28 -3.78 18.50
C ALA A 78 19.41 -2.52 18.48
N ARG A 79 20.00 -1.35 18.77
CA ARG A 79 19.30 -0.07 18.67
C ARG A 79 18.87 0.25 17.24
N LEU A 80 19.77 0.11 16.27
CA LEU A 80 19.46 0.33 14.85
C LEU A 80 18.34 -0.59 14.37
N ALA A 81 18.39 -1.88 14.73
CA ALA A 81 17.35 -2.85 14.41
C ALA A 81 15.98 -2.46 15.02
N SER A 82 15.98 -1.97 16.26
CA SER A 82 14.79 -1.46 16.93
C SER A 82 14.20 -0.25 16.21
N LEU A 83 15.02 0.76 15.90
CA LEU A 83 14.59 1.97 15.19
C LEU A 83 14.08 1.68 13.78
N ILE A 84 14.66 0.70 13.08
CA ILE A 84 14.17 0.23 11.77
C ILE A 84 12.78 -0.39 11.91
N SER A 85 12.58 -1.24 12.92
CA SER A 85 11.32 -1.90 13.19
C SER A 85 10.24 -0.90 13.62
N LEU A 86 10.61 0.07 14.47
CA LEU A 86 9.75 1.16 14.91
C LEU A 86 9.31 2.03 13.72
N ASP A 87 10.22 2.45 12.84
CA ASP A 87 9.88 3.19 11.62
C ASP A 87 8.89 2.40 10.73
N GLY A 88 9.06 1.08 10.64
CA GLY A 88 8.13 0.19 9.94
C GLY A 88 6.73 0.16 10.56
N ILE A 89 6.62 0.16 11.90
CA ILE A 89 5.35 0.26 12.63
C ILE A 89 4.71 1.62 12.38
N LEU A 90 5.46 2.72 12.54
CA LEU A 90 4.96 4.08 12.38
C LEU A 90 4.45 4.37 10.95
N LYS A 91 5.10 3.80 9.93
CA LYS A 91 4.60 3.85 8.55
C LYS A 91 3.25 3.17 8.39
N GLN A 92 3.08 1.98 8.95
CA GLN A 92 1.81 1.25 8.90
C GLN A 92 0.71 1.99 9.68
N VAL A 93 1.03 2.53 10.87
CA VAL A 93 0.10 3.40 11.63
C VAL A 93 -0.34 4.59 10.78
N LYS A 94 0.60 5.28 10.14
CA LYS A 94 0.29 6.43 9.27
C LYS A 94 -0.58 6.04 8.07
N ASP A 95 -0.35 4.87 7.49
CA ASP A 95 -1.18 4.34 6.39
C ASP A 95 -2.60 3.99 6.86
N ILE A 96 -2.76 3.45 8.07
CA ILE A 96 -4.07 3.22 8.71
C ILE A 96 -4.77 4.55 8.97
N MET A 97 -4.07 5.54 9.54
CA MET A 97 -4.64 6.88 9.76
C MET A 97 -5.06 7.56 8.46
N ARG A 98 -4.30 7.40 7.38
CA ARG A 98 -4.69 7.90 6.05
C ARG A 98 -5.99 7.24 5.58
N GLN A 99 -6.15 5.94 5.82
CA GLN A 99 -7.38 5.21 5.50
C GLN A 99 -8.54 5.60 6.42
N ALA A 100 -8.26 6.01 7.65
CA ALA A 100 -9.24 6.46 8.64
C ALA A 100 -9.74 7.88 8.36
N SER A 101 -9.00 8.69 7.61
CA SER A 101 -9.37 10.08 7.29
C SER A 101 -10.64 10.24 6.41
N VAL A 102 -11.30 9.14 6.04
CA VAL A 102 -12.59 9.17 5.32
C VAL A 102 -13.74 9.39 6.31
N ASN A 103 -14.72 10.22 5.94
CA ASN A 103 -15.79 10.69 6.84
C ASN A 103 -16.69 9.59 7.44
N SER A 104 -16.62 8.36 6.94
CA SER A 104 -17.32 7.19 7.50
C SER A 104 -16.61 5.90 7.10
N LEU A 105 -16.66 4.89 7.96
CA LEU A 105 -16.13 3.55 7.70
C LEU A 105 -17.25 2.52 7.82
N SER A 106 -17.27 1.51 6.95
CA SER A 106 -18.12 0.34 7.16
C SER A 106 -17.66 -0.40 8.43
N ARG A 107 -18.58 -1.07 9.12
CA ARG A 107 -18.28 -1.85 10.32
C ARG A 107 -17.20 -2.91 10.09
N SER A 108 -17.23 -3.56 8.92
CA SER A 108 -16.23 -4.53 8.49
C SER A 108 -14.85 -3.90 8.31
N LYS A 109 -14.74 -2.74 7.65
CA LYS A 109 -13.46 -2.04 7.44
C LYS A 109 -12.88 -1.50 8.73
N LYS A 110 -13.72 -0.93 9.61
CA LYS A 110 -13.31 -0.49 10.95
C LYS A 110 -12.73 -1.65 11.76
N LYS A 111 -13.40 -2.82 11.74
CA LYS A 111 -12.91 -4.04 12.41
C LYS A 111 -11.57 -4.51 11.88
N VAL A 112 -11.36 -4.51 10.56
CA VAL A 112 -10.08 -4.87 9.94
C VAL A 112 -8.97 -3.90 10.37
N MET A 113 -9.25 -2.60 10.39
CA MET A 113 -8.26 -1.59 10.82
C MET A 113 -7.86 -1.73 12.28
N LEU A 114 -8.82 -2.03 13.17
CA LEU A 114 -8.54 -2.29 14.58
C LEU A 114 -7.70 -3.56 14.75
N ALA A 115 -8.03 -4.63 14.02
CA ALA A 115 -7.24 -5.86 14.03
C ALA A 115 -5.80 -5.63 13.52
N SER A 116 -5.61 -4.81 12.47
CA SER A 116 -4.27 -4.44 12.03
C SER A 116 -3.50 -3.63 13.09
N LEU A 117 -4.16 -2.80 13.89
CA LEU A 117 -3.52 -2.11 15.01
C LEU A 117 -3.15 -3.08 16.15
N ASP A 118 -3.95 -4.12 16.39
CA ASP A 118 -3.61 -5.22 17.32
C ASP A 118 -2.37 -5.98 16.83
N GLU A 119 -2.31 -6.35 15.56
CA GLU A 119 -1.13 -7.01 14.97
C GLU A 119 0.15 -6.16 15.09
N LEU A 120 0.03 -4.84 14.98
CA LEU A 120 1.17 -3.93 15.21
C LEU A 120 1.60 -3.92 16.69
N ALA A 121 0.65 -3.99 17.62
CA ALA A 121 0.96 -4.09 19.05
C ALA A 121 1.63 -5.43 19.39
N GLU A 122 1.23 -6.53 18.75
CA GLU A 122 1.87 -7.85 18.90
C GLU A 122 3.33 -7.86 18.41
N ARG A 123 3.73 -6.91 17.57
CA ARG A 123 5.12 -6.72 17.14
C ARG A 123 5.95 -5.86 18.09
N MET A 124 5.37 -5.26 19.13
CA MET A 124 6.12 -4.46 20.10
C MET A 124 7.28 -5.20 20.78
N PRO A 125 7.20 -6.50 21.12
CA PRO A 125 8.31 -7.23 21.74
C PRO A 125 9.57 -7.32 20.87
N SER A 126 9.51 -7.00 19.56
CA SER A 126 10.71 -6.91 18.73
C SER A 126 11.47 -5.59 18.87
N LEU A 127 10.89 -4.62 19.60
CA LEU A 127 11.51 -3.32 19.89
C LEU A 127 12.23 -3.38 21.24
N LEU A 128 13.23 -2.52 21.39
CA LEU A 128 13.82 -2.22 22.70
C LEU A 128 12.81 -1.47 23.58
N ASP A 129 12.90 -1.67 24.90
CA ASP A 129 11.99 -1.08 25.89
C ASP A 129 11.87 0.44 25.76
N ILE A 130 12.97 1.13 25.43
CA ILE A 130 13.02 2.58 25.21
C ILE A 130 12.11 3.07 24.06
N ASP A 131 11.78 2.21 23.10
CA ASP A 131 10.93 2.54 21.96
C ASP A 131 9.45 2.17 22.18
N HIS A 132 9.16 1.34 23.19
CA HIS A 132 7.79 0.90 23.46
C HIS A 132 6.83 2.07 23.71
N PRO A 133 7.19 3.12 24.50
CA PRO A 133 6.30 4.25 24.72
C PRO A 133 5.93 4.98 23.43
N CYS A 134 6.87 5.12 22.48
CA CYS A 134 6.63 5.76 21.19
C CYS A 134 5.65 4.93 20.34
N ALA A 135 5.92 3.63 20.19
CA ALA A 135 5.06 2.73 19.43
C ALA A 135 3.64 2.67 20.03
N GLN A 136 3.57 2.48 21.35
CA GLN A 136 2.31 2.36 22.07
C GLN A 136 1.46 3.62 21.94
N ARG A 137 2.05 4.81 22.11
CA ARG A 137 1.34 6.09 21.95
C ARG A 137 0.75 6.23 20.55
N GLN A 138 1.56 5.99 19.51
CA GLN A 138 1.14 6.15 18.13
C GLN A 138 0.05 5.14 17.72
N ILE A 139 0.15 3.90 18.20
CA ILE A 139 -0.89 2.88 17.99
C ILE A 139 -2.18 3.25 18.74
N ALA A 140 -2.07 3.71 19.98
CA ALA A 140 -3.22 4.12 20.79
C ALA A 140 -3.94 5.34 20.19
N ASP A 141 -3.20 6.35 19.74
CA ASP A 141 -3.74 7.53 19.08
C ASP A 141 -4.50 7.12 17.80
N ALA A 142 -3.90 6.26 16.97
CA ALA A 142 -4.55 5.75 15.77
C ALA A 142 -5.80 4.91 16.09
N ARG A 143 -5.77 4.10 17.15
CA ARG A 143 -6.94 3.34 17.63
C ARG A 143 -8.06 4.28 18.03
N SER A 144 -7.77 5.29 18.85
CA SER A 144 -8.77 6.27 19.28
C SER A 144 -9.41 6.98 18.08
N VAL A 145 -8.61 7.34 17.07
CA VAL A 145 -9.14 7.94 15.83
C VAL A 145 -10.07 6.95 15.11
N VAL A 146 -9.65 5.71 14.90
CA VAL A 146 -10.45 4.69 14.20
C VAL A 146 -11.75 4.39 14.95
N GLU A 147 -11.72 4.30 16.27
CA GLU A 147 -12.88 4.06 17.12
C GLU A 147 -13.89 5.21 17.06
N SER A 148 -13.40 6.46 17.00
CA SER A 148 -14.23 7.66 16.96
C SER A 148 -14.98 7.89 15.64
N ILE A 149 -14.60 7.19 14.57
CA ILE A 149 -15.26 7.33 13.26
C ILE A 149 -16.65 6.68 13.31
N PRO A 150 -17.70 7.39 12.85
CA PRO A 150 -19.04 6.84 12.79
C PRO A 150 -19.09 5.62 11.85
N GLU A 151 -19.72 4.55 12.34
CA GLU A 151 -20.01 3.36 11.55
C GLU A 151 -21.20 3.66 10.64
N GLN A 152 -21.08 3.34 9.35
CA GLN A 152 -22.28 3.22 8.50
C GLN A 152 -23.01 1.93 8.89
N ASP A 153 -24.24 2.06 9.42
CA ASP A 153 -25.12 0.95 9.75
C ASP A 153 -25.50 0.16 8.49
N GLU A 154 -25.01 -1.08 8.35
CA GLU A 154 -25.49 -2.08 7.39
C GLU A 154 -26.74 -2.82 7.94
N HIS A 155 -27.73 -2.09 8.45
CA HIS A 155 -28.99 -2.70 8.91
C HIS A 155 -30.23 -1.93 8.44
N LEU A 156 -30.54 -2.09 7.15
CA LEU A 156 -31.93 -2.17 6.64
C LEU A 156 -31.96 -3.02 5.37
N GLN A 157 -31.59 -4.31 5.44
CA GLN A 157 -31.91 -5.25 4.34
C GLN A 157 -32.15 -6.70 4.77
N GLU A 158 -32.54 -6.93 6.02
CA GLU A 158 -33.03 -8.23 6.51
C GLU A 158 -34.39 -8.06 7.20
N GLU A 159 -35.42 -7.66 6.44
CA GLU A 159 -36.83 -7.95 6.75
C GLU A 159 -37.69 -7.49 5.57
N ARG A 160 -37.91 -8.37 4.59
CA ARG A 160 -39.06 -8.35 3.69
C ARG A 160 -39.23 -9.71 3.03
N THR A 161 -39.67 -10.63 3.87
CA THR A 161 -40.37 -11.86 3.52
C THR A 161 -41.48 -11.56 2.49
N LEU A 162 -41.44 -12.29 1.37
CA LEU A 162 -42.58 -12.66 0.51
C LEU A 162 -43.62 -11.56 0.18
N GLN A 163 -43.45 -10.87 -0.95
CA GLN A 163 -44.50 -10.77 -1.99
C GLN A 163 -43.99 -10.06 -3.27
N PRO A 164 -44.47 -10.46 -4.47
CA PRO A 164 -43.99 -9.98 -5.75
C PRO A 164 -44.77 -8.72 -6.17
N SER A 165 -44.06 -7.60 -6.32
CA SER A 165 -44.57 -6.50 -7.13
C SER A 165 -43.40 -5.73 -7.70
N ALA A 166 -43.44 -5.56 -9.02
CA ALA A 166 -42.53 -4.77 -9.81
C ALA A 166 -42.35 -3.37 -9.20
N ASP A 167 -41.12 -3.01 -8.88
CA ASP A 167 -40.55 -1.76 -9.41
C ASP A 167 -39.01 -1.81 -9.33
N LEU A 168 -38.38 -1.47 -10.45
CA LEU A 168 -36.95 -1.54 -10.66
C LEU A 168 -36.30 -0.23 -10.20
N GLY A 169 -35.26 -0.34 -9.38
CA GLY A 169 -34.23 0.71 -9.26
C GLY A 169 -34.19 1.43 -7.93
N SER A 170 -33.29 1.01 -7.05
CA SER A 170 -32.68 1.92 -6.08
C SER A 170 -31.21 1.57 -5.99
N GLY A 171 -30.41 2.35 -6.70
CA GLY A 171 -28.96 2.24 -6.67
C GLY A 171 -28.46 2.64 -5.30
N ALA A 172 -27.71 1.75 -4.66
CA ALA A 172 -26.76 2.14 -3.63
C ALA A 172 -25.91 3.26 -4.25
N GLU A 173 -26.04 4.44 -3.69
CA GLU A 173 -25.43 5.68 -4.13
C GLU A 173 -23.93 5.46 -4.26
N THR A 174 -23.48 5.19 -5.49
CA THR A 174 -22.08 4.91 -5.80
C THR A 174 -21.42 6.27 -5.87
N ASP A 175 -21.07 6.83 -4.71
CA ASP A 175 -20.51 8.16 -4.59
C ASP A 175 -19.14 8.20 -5.27
N VAL A 176 -19.13 8.73 -6.49
CA VAL A 176 -17.96 8.90 -7.35
C VAL A 176 -17.68 10.39 -7.42
N THR A 177 -16.61 10.79 -6.74
CA THR A 177 -16.22 12.20 -6.59
C THR A 177 -15.72 12.82 -7.91
N GLN A 178 -15.19 12.01 -8.82
CA GLN A 178 -14.67 12.47 -10.11
C GLN A 178 -14.93 11.46 -11.22
N TRP A 179 -15.49 11.95 -12.32
CA TRP A 179 -15.72 11.18 -13.54
C TRP A 179 -14.74 11.59 -14.64
N ASN A 180 -14.08 10.63 -15.26
CA ASN A 180 -13.29 10.79 -16.46
C ASN A 180 -14.07 10.24 -17.65
N ILE A 181 -14.18 11.04 -18.71
CA ILE A 181 -14.98 10.71 -19.88
C ILE A 181 -14.07 10.14 -20.96
N LEU A 182 -14.38 8.93 -21.44
CA LEU A 182 -13.73 8.30 -22.58
C LEU A 182 -14.76 8.10 -23.69
N GLN A 183 -14.36 8.45 -24.91
CA GLN A 183 -15.13 8.17 -26.11
C GLN A 183 -14.50 7.00 -26.85
N PHE A 184 -15.30 5.99 -27.16
CA PHE A 184 -14.88 4.83 -27.94
C PHE A 184 -15.53 4.86 -29.32
N ASN A 185 -14.70 4.71 -30.34
CA ASN A 185 -15.13 4.61 -31.74
C ASN A 185 -15.11 3.13 -32.12
N THR A 186 -16.26 2.53 -32.40
CA THR A 186 -16.37 1.08 -32.71
C THR A 186 -16.51 0.75 -34.18
N GLY A 187 -16.09 1.64 -35.09
CA GLY A 187 -16.17 1.41 -36.55
C GLY A 187 -17.60 1.43 -37.11
N SER A 188 -18.62 1.34 -36.27
CA SER A 188 -20.01 1.74 -36.53
C SER A 188 -20.15 3.26 -36.38
N THR A 189 -21.11 3.86 -37.07
CA THR A 189 -21.20 5.31 -37.35
C THR A 189 -21.49 6.21 -36.15
N MET A 190 -21.73 5.68 -34.95
CA MET A 190 -21.87 6.49 -33.73
C MET A 190 -20.90 6.05 -32.62
N PRO A 191 -20.04 6.96 -32.14
CA PRO A 191 -19.19 6.70 -30.99
C PRO A 191 -20.03 6.68 -29.71
N PHE A 192 -19.61 5.89 -28.72
CA PHE A 192 -20.27 5.87 -27.41
C PHE A 192 -19.33 6.34 -26.31
N ILE A 193 -19.93 6.86 -25.24
CA ILE A 193 -19.23 7.49 -24.13
C ILE A 193 -19.26 6.56 -22.92
N ILE A 194 -18.09 6.32 -22.35
CA ILE A 194 -17.91 5.66 -21.06
C ILE A 194 -17.35 6.68 -20.09
N LYS A 195 -18.09 6.98 -19.02
CA LYS A 195 -17.58 7.73 -17.88
C LYS A 195 -17.02 6.72 -16.87
N CYS A 196 -15.77 6.87 -16.46
CA CYS A 196 -15.17 6.05 -15.42
C CYS A 196 -14.73 6.89 -14.22
N GLY A 197 -14.89 6.34 -13.02
CA GLY A 197 -14.45 6.95 -11.78
C GLY A 197 -14.07 5.88 -10.76
N ALA A 198 -13.77 6.31 -9.55
CA ALA A 198 -13.57 5.43 -8.42
C ALA A 198 -14.63 5.71 -7.36
N ASN A 199 -15.13 4.66 -6.74
CA ASN A 199 -15.87 4.79 -5.49
C ASN A 199 -14.90 4.96 -4.31
N SER A 200 -15.45 5.17 -3.12
CA SER A 200 -14.73 5.22 -1.83
C SER A 200 -13.92 3.96 -1.51
N ASN A 201 -14.23 2.82 -2.13
CA ASN A 201 -13.51 1.55 -1.97
C ASN A 201 -12.33 1.37 -2.93
N SER A 202 -11.99 2.40 -3.72
CA SER A 202 -10.98 2.30 -4.78
C SER A 202 -11.30 1.20 -5.80
N GLU A 203 -12.58 1.06 -6.14
CA GLU A 203 -13.06 0.18 -7.21
C GLU A 203 -13.43 1.02 -8.43
N LEU A 204 -13.18 0.46 -9.61
CA LEU A 204 -13.52 1.12 -10.87
C LEU A 204 -15.05 1.13 -11.04
N VAL A 205 -15.64 2.32 -11.13
CA VAL A 205 -17.06 2.50 -11.44
C VAL A 205 -17.20 3.03 -12.85
N ILE A 206 -18.14 2.49 -13.60
CA ILE A 206 -18.49 2.96 -14.94
C ILE A 206 -19.92 3.47 -14.95
N LYS A 207 -20.10 4.58 -15.65
CA LYS A 207 -21.39 5.12 -16.05
C LYS A 207 -21.41 5.27 -17.57
N ALA A 208 -22.35 4.59 -18.22
CA ALA A 208 -22.56 4.66 -19.67
C ALA A 208 -24.02 4.35 -19.99
N ASP A 209 -24.44 4.63 -21.23
CA ASP A 209 -25.78 4.28 -21.67
C ASP A 209 -26.02 2.77 -21.53
N ALA A 210 -27.21 2.41 -21.03
CA ALA A 210 -27.59 1.01 -20.86
C ALA A 210 -27.55 0.25 -22.19
N ARG A 211 -27.89 0.93 -23.30
CA ARG A 211 -27.81 0.42 -24.66
C ARG A 211 -27.10 1.42 -25.58
N VAL A 212 -26.11 0.95 -26.33
CA VAL A 212 -25.35 1.76 -27.30
C VAL A 212 -26.24 2.21 -28.46
N GLN A 213 -27.21 1.38 -28.85
CA GLN A 213 -28.14 1.67 -29.95
C GLN A 213 -29.31 2.58 -29.53
N ASP A 214 -29.53 2.75 -28.23
CA ASP A 214 -30.65 3.52 -27.66
C ASP A 214 -30.16 4.37 -26.47
N PRO A 215 -29.48 5.49 -26.72
CA PRO A 215 -28.97 6.38 -25.67
C PRO A 215 -30.11 7.06 -24.87
N LYS A 216 -31.37 6.92 -25.30
CA LYS A 216 -32.54 7.36 -24.52
C LYS A 216 -32.95 6.36 -23.43
N GLY A 217 -32.36 5.16 -23.43
CA GLY A 217 -32.62 4.08 -22.47
C GLY A 217 -32.07 4.29 -21.06
N GLY A 218 -31.47 5.45 -20.79
CA GLY A 218 -30.91 5.84 -19.50
C GLY A 218 -29.45 5.40 -19.31
N GLU A 219 -28.71 6.19 -18.53
CA GLU A 219 -27.34 5.85 -18.11
C GLU A 219 -27.39 4.84 -16.95
N ILE A 220 -26.65 3.74 -17.05
CA ILE A 220 -26.47 2.78 -15.96
C ILE A 220 -25.11 2.98 -15.30
N VAL A 221 -25.10 2.98 -13.96
CA VAL A 221 -23.88 3.05 -13.13
C VAL A 221 -23.60 1.67 -12.56
N ARG A 222 -22.38 1.14 -12.77
CA ARG A 222 -21.96 -0.17 -12.26
C ARG A 222 -20.51 -0.17 -11.81
N VAL A 223 -20.25 -0.88 -10.71
CA VAL A 223 -18.89 -1.26 -10.31
C VAL A 223 -18.38 -2.34 -11.25
N VAL A 224 -17.16 -2.19 -11.74
CA VAL A 224 -16.53 -3.09 -12.70
C VAL A 224 -15.69 -4.11 -11.95
N PRO A 225 -15.90 -5.42 -12.19
CA PRO A 225 -15.14 -6.45 -11.48
C PRO A 225 -13.64 -6.39 -11.77
N ARG A 226 -12.80 -6.71 -10.77
CA ARG A 226 -11.35 -6.81 -10.97
C ARG A 226 -11.02 -7.99 -11.90
N PRO A 227 -10.00 -7.90 -12.77
CA PRO A 227 -9.68 -8.98 -13.70
C PRO A 227 -9.33 -10.32 -13.03
N THR A 228 -8.86 -10.31 -11.78
CA THR A 228 -8.54 -11.51 -11.00
C THR A 228 -9.73 -12.45 -10.81
N ILE A 229 -10.96 -11.93 -10.80
CA ILE A 229 -12.16 -12.75 -10.67
C ILE A 229 -12.39 -13.66 -11.89
N LEU A 230 -11.84 -13.28 -13.05
CA LEU A 230 -12.01 -14.04 -14.30
C LEU A 230 -11.08 -15.25 -14.41
N ALA A 231 -10.12 -15.40 -13.48
CA ALA A 231 -9.11 -16.46 -13.56
C ALA A 231 -9.73 -17.87 -13.59
N ASN A 232 -10.82 -18.08 -12.84
CA ASN A 232 -11.48 -19.38 -12.69
C ASN A 232 -12.84 -19.48 -13.40
N MET A 233 -13.27 -18.43 -14.13
CA MET A 233 -14.56 -18.42 -14.82
C MET A 233 -14.47 -18.97 -16.23
N SER A 234 -15.48 -19.73 -16.67
CA SER A 234 -15.73 -20.12 -18.06
C SER A 234 -16.15 -18.93 -18.94
N LEU A 235 -16.14 -19.11 -20.27
CA LEU A 235 -16.55 -18.06 -21.21
C LEU A 235 -18.03 -17.70 -21.03
N GLU A 236 -18.86 -18.68 -20.70
CA GLU A 236 -20.29 -18.56 -20.46
C GLU A 236 -20.55 -17.75 -19.19
N GLU A 237 -19.83 -18.05 -18.11
CA GLU A 237 -19.89 -17.26 -16.87
C GLU A 237 -19.40 -15.83 -17.08
N MET A 238 -18.35 -15.62 -17.88
CA MET A 238 -17.90 -14.28 -18.26
C MET A 238 -18.96 -13.50 -19.03
N LYS A 239 -19.65 -14.14 -20.00
CA LYS A 239 -20.77 -13.51 -20.73
C LYS A 239 -21.89 -13.11 -19.79
N GLN A 240 -22.23 -13.97 -18.84
CA GLN A 240 -23.26 -13.71 -17.84
C GLN A 240 -22.88 -12.58 -16.87
N MET A 241 -21.60 -12.45 -16.53
CA MET A 241 -21.10 -11.33 -15.74
C MET A 241 -21.15 -10.02 -16.53
N PHE A 242 -20.72 -10.04 -17.80
CA PHE A 242 -20.72 -8.85 -18.64
C PHE A 242 -22.13 -8.41 -19.05
N SER A 243 -23.14 -9.28 -19.04
CA SER A 243 -24.52 -8.86 -19.30
C SER A 243 -25.09 -7.91 -18.24
N GLN A 244 -24.46 -7.82 -17.07
CA GLN A 244 -24.83 -6.90 -15.99
C GLN A 244 -24.14 -5.52 -16.10
N LEU A 245 -23.15 -5.39 -16.99
CA LEU A 245 -22.40 -4.16 -17.24
C LEU A 245 -23.05 -3.36 -18.38
N PRO A 246 -22.78 -2.04 -18.50
CA PRO A 246 -23.27 -1.26 -19.63
C PRO A 246 -22.85 -1.89 -20.96
N GLU A 247 -23.75 -1.94 -21.95
CA GLU A 247 -23.55 -2.65 -23.22
C GLU A 247 -22.23 -2.26 -23.91
N ALA A 248 -21.91 -0.96 -23.85
CA ALA A 248 -20.65 -0.39 -24.32
C ALA A 248 -19.41 -1.15 -23.82
N LEU A 249 -19.34 -1.43 -22.52
CA LEU A 249 -18.21 -2.13 -21.91
C LEU A 249 -18.21 -3.61 -22.29
N SER A 250 -19.38 -4.24 -22.30
CA SER A 250 -19.55 -5.66 -22.61
C SER A 250 -19.16 -5.96 -24.05
N LEU A 251 -19.52 -5.09 -25.00
CA LEU A 251 -19.08 -5.17 -26.39
C LEU A 251 -17.56 -5.05 -26.52
N LEU A 252 -16.96 -4.09 -25.81
CA LEU A 252 -15.50 -3.93 -25.82
C LEU A 252 -14.78 -5.14 -25.25
N ALA A 253 -15.32 -5.75 -24.18
CA ALA A 253 -14.75 -6.92 -23.52
C ALA A 253 -14.90 -8.21 -24.34
N LEU A 254 -16.06 -8.41 -24.98
CA LEU A 254 -16.41 -9.64 -25.71
C LEU A 254 -15.99 -9.65 -27.18
N ALA A 255 -15.58 -8.51 -27.73
CA ALA A 255 -15.15 -8.45 -29.12
C ALA A 255 -13.94 -9.37 -29.38
N ARG A 256 -13.98 -10.07 -30.53
CA ARG A 256 -13.06 -11.16 -30.88
C ARG A 256 -11.59 -10.71 -30.84
N THR A 257 -10.77 -11.47 -30.13
CA THR A 257 -9.31 -11.29 -30.06
C THR A 257 -8.53 -12.57 -30.28
N THR A 258 -7.25 -12.37 -30.63
CA THR A 258 -6.23 -13.42 -30.66
C THR A 258 -5.72 -13.83 -29.27
N ASP A 259 -5.76 -12.94 -28.27
CA ASP A 259 -5.34 -13.19 -26.87
C ASP A 259 -6.49 -13.66 -25.95
N GLY A 260 -7.71 -13.76 -26.48
CA GLY A 260 -8.90 -14.20 -25.74
C GLY A 260 -9.56 -13.10 -24.89
N THR A 261 -10.77 -13.39 -24.41
CA THR A 261 -11.64 -12.45 -23.69
C THR A 261 -11.04 -11.97 -22.36
N ARG A 262 -10.36 -12.85 -21.61
CA ARG A 262 -9.77 -12.50 -20.30
C ARG A 262 -8.64 -11.46 -20.43
N ALA A 263 -7.76 -11.64 -21.40
CA ALA A 263 -6.64 -10.74 -21.64
C ALA A 263 -7.13 -9.36 -22.13
N ARG A 264 -8.12 -9.36 -23.04
CA ARG A 264 -8.81 -8.15 -23.49
C ARG A 264 -9.49 -7.40 -22.34
N TYR A 265 -10.27 -8.09 -21.51
CA TYR A 265 -10.92 -7.48 -20.36
C TYR A 265 -9.89 -6.89 -19.39
N SER A 266 -8.81 -7.62 -19.11
CA SER A 266 -7.73 -7.14 -18.24
C SER A 266 -7.10 -5.85 -18.77
N ARG A 267 -6.89 -5.76 -20.08
CA ARG A 267 -6.34 -4.56 -20.75
C ARG A 267 -7.34 -3.40 -20.74
N LEU A 268 -8.60 -3.67 -20.99
CA LEU A 268 -9.67 -2.68 -20.94
C LEU A 268 -9.81 -2.09 -19.53
N TYR A 269 -9.87 -2.97 -18.51
CA TYR A 269 -9.91 -2.57 -17.11
C TYR A 269 -8.74 -1.67 -16.75
N ARG A 270 -7.50 -2.09 -17.07
CA ARG A 270 -6.30 -1.28 -16.84
C ARG A 270 -6.36 0.07 -17.54
N THR A 271 -6.81 0.10 -18.79
CA THR A 271 -6.94 1.34 -19.58
C THR A 271 -7.89 2.33 -18.91
N LEU A 272 -9.04 1.86 -18.43
CA LEU A 272 -10.03 2.68 -17.74
C LEU A 272 -9.54 3.12 -16.35
N ALA A 273 -8.95 2.20 -15.58
CA ALA A 273 -8.42 2.48 -14.24
C ALA A 273 -7.24 3.47 -14.28
N MET A 274 -6.36 3.42 -15.29
CA MET A 274 -5.27 4.39 -15.46
C MET A 274 -5.76 5.83 -15.66
N LYS A 275 -6.96 6.01 -16.23
CA LYS A 275 -7.57 7.33 -16.40
C LYS A 275 -8.13 7.88 -15.09
N VAL A 276 -8.26 7.07 -14.05
CA VAL A 276 -8.77 7.48 -12.74
C VAL A 276 -7.60 7.67 -11.77
N PRO A 277 -7.26 8.91 -11.35
CA PRO A 277 -6.08 9.18 -10.53
C PRO A 277 -5.98 8.36 -9.23
N SER A 278 -7.11 8.14 -8.56
CA SER A 278 -7.19 7.36 -7.31
C SER A 278 -6.93 5.87 -7.49
N LEU A 279 -7.02 5.33 -8.71
CA LEU A 279 -6.79 3.90 -9.01
C LEU A 279 -5.37 3.61 -9.51
N ARG A 280 -4.49 4.61 -9.62
CA ARG A 280 -3.11 4.42 -10.14
C ARG A 280 -2.30 3.40 -9.34
N GLY A 281 -2.46 3.38 -8.01
CA GLY A 281 -1.80 2.39 -7.15
C GLY A 281 -2.25 0.96 -7.46
N LEU A 282 -3.56 0.76 -7.64
CA LEU A 282 -4.15 -0.53 -8.00
C LEU A 282 -3.69 -1.01 -9.38
N VAL A 283 -3.54 -0.10 -10.35
CA VAL A 283 -2.98 -0.46 -11.66
C VAL A 283 -1.55 -0.97 -11.54
N ALA A 284 -0.71 -0.31 -10.72
CA ALA A 284 0.68 -0.73 -10.52
C ALA A 284 0.79 -2.13 -9.88
N GLU A 285 -0.15 -2.51 -9.00
CA GLU A 285 -0.23 -3.88 -8.45
C GLU A 285 -0.62 -4.89 -9.53
N LEU A 286 -1.60 -4.57 -10.38
CA LEU A 286 -2.00 -5.42 -11.49
C LEU A 286 -0.87 -5.63 -12.52
N GLU A 287 0.04 -4.66 -12.67
CA GLU A 287 1.24 -4.78 -13.51
C GLU A 287 2.30 -5.68 -12.87
N LYS A 288 2.50 -5.58 -11.54
CA LYS A 288 3.42 -6.46 -10.80
C LYS A 288 2.94 -7.92 -10.76
N GLY A 289 1.63 -8.15 -10.78
CA GLY A 289 1.03 -9.48 -10.91
C GLY A 289 1.08 -10.08 -12.33
N GLY A 290 1.73 -9.41 -13.29
CA GLY A 290 1.72 -9.74 -14.72
C GLY A 290 2.60 -10.90 -15.17
N VAL A 291 3.25 -11.65 -14.29
CA VAL A 291 3.90 -12.93 -14.67
C VAL A 291 2.93 -14.09 -14.45
N LEU A 292 1.77 -14.04 -15.10
CA LEU A 292 0.99 -15.26 -15.35
C LEU A 292 1.65 -15.97 -16.52
N LYS A 293 2.63 -16.79 -16.12
CA LYS A 293 3.31 -17.81 -16.91
C LYS A 293 2.26 -18.61 -17.68
N ASP A 294 2.32 -18.51 -19.00
CA ASP A 294 1.59 -19.34 -19.95
C ASP A 294 2.01 -20.80 -19.70
N GLY A 295 1.14 -21.56 -19.04
CA GLY A 295 1.31 -22.98 -18.81
C GLY A 295 0.56 -23.75 -19.89
N ARG A 296 1.21 -23.98 -21.03
CA ARG A 296 0.86 -25.11 -21.90
C ARG A 296 1.05 -26.41 -21.12
N SER A 297 0.00 -27.22 -21.06
CA SER A 297 0.05 -28.69 -21.09
C SER A 297 -1.26 -29.18 -21.68
#